data_AF-A0A1A6FSY4-F1
#
_entry.id   AF-A0A1A6FSY4-F1
#
_cell.length_a   1.000
_cell.length_b   1.000
_cell.length_c   1.000
_cell.angle_alpha   90.00
_cell.angle_beta   90.00
_cell.angle_gamma   90.00
#
_symmetry.space_group_name_H-M   'P 1'
#
loop_
_entity.id
_entity.type
_entity.pdbx_description
1 polymer ?
#
loop_
_entity_poly.entity_id
_entity_poly.type
_entity_poly.pdbx_seq_one_letter_code
_entity_poly.pdbx_strand_id
1 'polypeptide(L)'
;DVAQRYKELGITALHIQLHATGGNRTKTPGPGAQSARRALACSWMKIGQIEDVTPIPSDSTRRKGGCRGRHLKYATKILLMPLA
;
A
#
# COMPACT_ATOMS: atom_id res chain seq x y z
N ASP A 1 -5.06 -3.80 -19.49
CA ASP A 1 -4.66 -2.62 -18.69
C ASP A 1 -5.80 -1.69 -18.33
N VAL A 2 -5.74 -1.17 -17.11
CA VAL A 2 -6.64 -0.09 -16.65
C VAL A 2 -6.41 1.18 -17.46
N ALA A 3 -5.15 1.47 -17.80
CA ALA A 3 -4.78 2.66 -18.56
C ALA A 3 -5.40 2.69 -19.96
N GLN A 4 -5.51 1.53 -20.63
CA GLN A 4 -6.11 1.42 -21.96
C GLN A 4 -7.61 1.68 -21.94
N ARG A 5 -8.32 1.13 -20.95
CA ARG A 5 -9.77 1.35 -20.79
C ARG A 5 -10.11 2.83 -20.58
N TYR A 6 -9.31 3.55 -19.81
CA TYR A 6 -9.50 4.99 -19.62
C TYR A 6 -9.24 5.79 -20.91
N LYS A 7 -8.34 5.33 -21.79
CA LYS A 7 -8.15 5.94 -23.12
C LYS A 7 -9.37 5.73 -24.02
N GLU A 8 -9.96 4.54 -24.00
CA GLU A 8 -11.21 4.23 -24.74
C GLU A 8 -12.39 5.09 -24.25
N LEU A 9 -12.44 5.36 -22.94
CA LEU A 9 -13.44 6.22 -22.31
C LEU A 9 -13.15 7.73 -22.43
N GLY A 10 -12.00 8.13 -22.96
CA GLY A 10 -11.60 9.54 -23.10
C GLY A 10 -11.25 10.25 -21.79
N ILE A 11 -10.97 9.51 -20.71
CA ILE A 11 -10.60 10.10 -19.42
C ILE A 11 -9.10 10.43 -19.42
N THR A 12 -8.79 11.73 -19.30
CA THR A 12 -7.41 12.26 -19.43
C THR A 12 -6.77 12.63 -18.09
N ALA A 13 -7.57 12.84 -17.05
CA ALA A 13 -7.10 13.24 -15.72
C ALA A 13 -7.81 12.44 -14.62
N LEU A 14 -7.07 12.11 -13.55
CA LEU A 14 -7.54 11.34 -12.40
C LEU A 14 -7.08 11.98 -11.09
N HIS A 15 -7.95 11.94 -10.08
CA HIS A 15 -7.59 12.13 -8.67
C HIS A 15 -7.38 10.76 -8.04
N ILE A 16 -6.27 10.58 -7.32
CA ILE A 16 -5.90 9.29 -6.75
C ILE A 16 -6.16 9.33 -5.26
N GLN A 17 -7.00 8.42 -4.77
CA GLN A 17 -7.20 8.18 -3.34
C GLN A 17 -6.46 6.90 -2.96
N LEU A 18 -5.46 7.02 -2.09
CA LEU A 18 -4.70 5.90 -1.58
C LEU A 18 -5.32 5.40 -0.28
N HIS A 19 -5.55 4.08 -0.20
CA HIS A 19 -6.14 3.45 0.96
C HIS A 19 -5.29 2.25 1.41
N ALA A 20 -4.73 2.34 2.62
CA ALA A 20 -4.20 1.21 3.37
C ALA A 20 -5.31 0.60 4.24
N THR A 21 -5.06 -0.57 4.83
CA THR A 21 -6.07 -1.27 5.65
C THR A 21 -6.58 -0.43 6.84
N GLY A 22 -5.72 0.41 7.43
CA GLY A 22 -6.11 1.38 8.45
C GLY A 22 -6.67 0.77 9.75
N GLY A 23 -7.33 1.62 10.55
CA GLY A 23 -7.90 1.24 11.84
C GLY A 23 -6.87 0.64 12.79
N ASN A 24 -7.16 -0.58 13.24
CA ASN A 24 -6.29 -1.37 14.12
C ASN A 24 -5.13 -2.07 13.42
N ARG A 25 -5.08 -2.02 12.09
CA ARG A 25 -4.06 -2.69 11.28
C ARG A 25 -3.05 -1.66 10.79
N THR A 26 -2.39 -1.93 9.67
CA THR A 26 -1.35 -1.06 9.12
C THR A 26 -2.00 0.15 8.47
N LYS A 27 -1.61 1.34 8.93
CA LYS A 27 -2.02 2.63 8.35
C LYS A 27 -1.12 3.02 7.17
N THR A 28 0.05 2.42 7.06
CA THR A 28 0.98 2.67 5.96
C THR A 28 0.52 1.96 4.69
N PRO A 29 0.35 2.66 3.56
CA PRO A 29 0.07 2.03 2.29
C PRO A 29 1.24 1.11 1.88
N GLY A 30 0.90 -0.03 1.26
CA GLY A 30 1.91 -1.00 0.84
C GLY A 30 2.75 -0.53 -0.35
N PRO A 31 3.85 -1.23 -0.67
CA PRO A 31 4.76 -0.84 -1.75
C PRO A 31 4.08 -0.77 -3.13
N GLY A 32 3.03 -1.58 -3.35
CA GLY A 32 2.24 -1.57 -4.59
C GLY A 32 1.49 -0.26 -4.86
N ALA A 33 1.22 0.55 -3.84
CA ALA A 33 0.57 1.85 -4.00
C ALA A 33 1.43 2.81 -4.85
N GLN A 34 2.73 2.86 -4.56
CA GLN A 34 3.66 3.72 -5.30
C GLN A 34 3.86 3.23 -6.73
N SER A 35 3.98 1.91 -6.92
CA SER A 35 4.11 1.30 -8.25
C SER A 35 2.89 1.55 -9.13
N ALA A 36 1.67 1.39 -8.60
CA ALA A 36 0.43 1.62 -9.33
C ALA A 36 0.28 3.08 -9.77
N ARG A 37 0.51 4.03 -8.86
CA ARG A 37 0.52 5.47 -9.18
C ARG A 37 1.53 5.78 -10.29
N ARG A 38 2.73 5.20 -10.21
CA ARG A 38 3.78 5.44 -11.20
C ARG A 38 3.42 4.88 -12.57
N ALA A 39 2.82 3.69 -12.65
CA ALA A 39 2.33 3.13 -13.90
C ALA A 39 1.28 4.02 -14.57
N LEU A 40 0.36 4.60 -13.79
CA LEU A 40 -0.65 5.54 -14.30
C LEU A 40 -0.01 6.84 -14.82
N ALA A 41 0.92 7.42 -14.06
CA ALA A 41 1.66 8.62 -14.48
C ALA A 41 2.45 8.39 -15.78
N CYS A 42 3.07 7.22 -15.95
CA CYS A 42 3.79 6.85 -17.17
C CYS A 42 2.85 6.62 -18.36
N SER A 43 1.61 6.20 -18.11
CA SER A 43 0.62 5.87 -19.16
C SER A 43 -0.07 7.08 -19.82
N TRP A 44 0.50 8.29 -19.66
CA TRP A 44 -0.01 9.56 -20.19
C TRP A 44 -1.32 10.05 -19.52
N MET A 45 -1.54 9.69 -18.26
CA MET A 45 -2.65 10.23 -17.46
C MET A 45 -2.18 11.39 -16.59
N LYS A 46 -2.95 12.48 -16.59
CA LYS A 46 -2.69 13.62 -15.71
C LYS A 46 -3.19 13.29 -14.30
N ILE A 47 -2.32 13.41 -13.31
CA ILE A 47 -2.70 13.21 -11.91
C ILE A 47 -2.96 14.58 -11.30
N GLY A 48 -4.17 14.80 -10.79
CA GLY A 48 -4.56 16.05 -10.15
C GLY A 48 -4.11 16.11 -8.69
N GLN A 49 -4.91 15.51 -7.80
CA GLN A 49 -4.59 15.41 -6.37
C GLN A 49 -4.34 13.96 -5.97
N ILE A 50 -3.55 13.80 -4.92
CA ILE A 50 -3.23 12.50 -4.34
C ILE A 50 -3.51 12.59 -2.85
N GLU A 51 -4.57 11.92 -2.43
CA GLU A 51 -5.06 11.97 -1.05
C GLU A 51 -4.83 10.62 -0.35
N ASP A 52 -4.40 10.66 0.90
CA ASP A 52 -4.37 9.49 1.77
C ASP A 52 -5.68 9.43 2.55
N VAL A 53 -6.54 8.47 2.20
CA VAL A 53 -7.84 8.25 2.81
C VAL A 53 -7.81 7.10 3.82
N THR A 54 -6.63 6.75 4.33
CA THR A 54 -6.51 5.71 5.36
C THR A 54 -7.35 6.03 6.60
N PRO A 55 -8.21 5.11 7.05
CA PRO A 55 -9.06 5.38 8.20
C PRO A 55 -8.20 5.43 9.46
N ILE A 56 -8.08 6.64 10.02
CA ILE A 56 -7.44 6.93 11.29
C ILE A 56 -8.57 7.06 12.33
N PRO A 57 -8.74 6.09 13.23
CA PRO A 57 -9.79 6.16 14.24
C PRO A 57 -9.38 7.11 15.37
N SER A 58 -10.34 7.87 15.93
CA SER A 58 -10.12 8.76 17.08
C SER A 58 -9.76 8.00 18.35
N ASP A 59 -10.40 6.85 18.57
CA ASP A 59 -10.01 5.84 19.56
C ASP A 59 -9.96 4.46 18.87
N SER A 60 -9.01 3.61 19.26
CA SER A 60 -8.76 2.33 18.60
C SER A 60 -9.15 1.15 19.47
N THR A 61 -9.65 0.08 18.85
CA THR A 61 -9.94 -1.16 19.58
C THR A 61 -8.64 -1.94 19.85
N ARG A 62 -8.70 -3.11 20.51
CA ARG A 62 -7.50 -3.92 20.76
C ARG A 62 -6.88 -4.47 19.46
N ARG A 63 -5.57 -4.24 19.23
CA ARG A 63 -4.84 -4.80 18.07
C ARG A 63 -4.58 -6.31 18.23
N LYS A 64 -4.42 -7.02 17.12
CA LYS A 64 -4.04 -8.45 17.10
C LYS A 64 -2.61 -8.62 17.64
N GLY A 65 -2.39 -9.62 18.49
CA GLY A 65 -1.07 -9.95 19.07
C GLY A 65 -1.04 -10.13 20.59
N GLY A 66 -2.15 -9.85 21.29
CA GLY A 66 -2.17 -9.93 22.75
C GLY A 66 -1.18 -8.95 23.39
N CYS A 67 -0.81 -9.15 24.65
CA CYS A 67 0.06 -8.20 25.38
C CYS A 67 1.51 -8.20 24.87
N ARG A 68 2.00 -9.33 24.37
CA ARG A 68 3.40 -9.48 23.91
C ARG A 68 3.59 -9.28 22.40
N GLY A 69 2.51 -8.99 21.67
CA GLY A 69 2.55 -8.83 20.23
C GLY A 69 2.83 -10.13 19.47
N ARG A 70 3.16 -10.00 18.18
CA ARG A 70 3.44 -11.14 17.30
C ARG A 70 4.84 -11.69 17.57
N HIS A 71 4.94 -12.85 18.20
CA HIS A 71 6.21 -13.56 18.36
C HIS A 71 6.53 -14.37 17.10
N LEU A 72 7.55 -13.95 16.35
CA LEU A 72 8.07 -14.70 15.21
C LEU A 72 9.06 -15.73 15.77
N LYS A 73 8.77 -17.03 15.60
CA LYS A 73 9.73 -18.09 15.95
C LYS A 73 10.90 -17.99 14.96
N TYR A 74 12.02 -17.50 15.46
CA TYR A 74 13.37 -17.42 14.88
C TYR A 74 13.54 -17.68 13.37
N ALA A 75 13.95 -16.62 12.70
CA ALA A 75 14.63 -16.60 11.41
C ALA A 75 16.11 -17.08 11.54
N THR A 76 16.36 -18.26 12.10
CA THR A 76 17.71 -18.85 12.20
C THR A 76 18.09 -19.69 10.98
N LYS A 77 17.85 -19.17 9.77
CA LYS A 77 18.30 -19.80 8.52
C LYS A 77 19.09 -18.88 7.59
N ILE A 78 19.52 -17.71 8.08
CA ILE A 78 20.31 -16.72 7.31
C ILE A 78 21.77 -16.62 7.79
N LEU A 79 22.12 -17.14 8.97
CA LEU A 79 23.52 -17.20 9.45
C LEU A 79 24.15 -18.59 9.30
N LEU A 80 23.87 -19.28 8.19
CA LEU A 80 24.66 -20.45 7.77
C LEU A 80 24.67 -20.57 6.25
N MET A 81 25.32 -19.63 5.57
CA MET A 81 25.86 -19.88 4.23
C MET A 81 27.36 -20.14 4.44
N PRO A 82 27.88 -21.36 4.20
CA PRO A 82 29.32 -21.56 4.21
C PRO A 82 29.94 -20.74 3.07
N LEU A 83 30.99 -19.99 3.38
CA LEU A 83 31.93 -19.49 2.38
C LEU A 83 32.54 -20.71 1.67
N ALA A 84 32.31 -20.80 0.36
CA ALA A 84 33.16 -21.52 -0.58
C ALA A 84 33.24 -20.66 -1.86
#